data_AF-A0A2P6RZ23-F1
#
_entry.id   AF-A0A2P6RZ23-F1
#
_cell.length_a   1.000
_cell.length_b   1.000
_cell.length_c   1.000
_cell.angle_alpha   90.00
_cell.angle_beta   90.00
_cell.angle_gamma   90.00
#
_symmetry.space_group_name_H-M   'P 1'
#
loop_
_entity.id
_entity.type
_entity.pdbx_description
1 polymer ?
#
loop_
_entity_poly.entity_id
_entity_poly.type
_entity_poly.pdbx_seq_one_letter_code
_entity_poly.pdbx_strand_id
1 'polypeptide(L)'
;MGLIPDFIGLNTQLSYFKNVEKQLRHKLGDGEAYTFLSKAVYLISIGTNDYYTPLMKNYSSTQDDEYVGMVIGNLTDVIREIYKVGGRKFGFANVLPLGCLPSFRIKNPENSGACMKEAMSLVRSHNKELAKVLLKLKSQLQGFKYSNADFYTYIRN
;
A
#
# COMPACT_ATOMS: atom_id res chain seq x y z
N MET A 1 10.38 -14.13 -2.15
CA MET A 1 10.54 -14.99 -0.97
C MET A 1 9.44 -14.63 0.02
N GLY A 2 8.37 -15.43 0.07
CA GLY A 2 7.20 -15.21 0.93
C GLY A 2 7.23 -16.16 2.11
N LEU A 3 7.02 -15.64 3.33
CA LEU A 3 6.97 -16.45 4.55
C LEU A 3 5.83 -16.00 5.49
N ILE A 4 4.62 -15.89 4.93
CA ILE A 4 3.35 -16.20 5.63
C ILE A 4 2.38 -16.84 4.61
N PRO A 5 1.75 -18.00 4.90
CA PRO A 5 0.95 -18.75 3.92
C PRO A 5 -0.37 -18.13 3.45
N ASP A 6 -0.92 -17.11 4.14
CA ASP A 6 -2.32 -16.69 3.91
C ASP A 6 -2.51 -15.30 3.28
N PHE A 7 -1.42 -14.61 2.88
CA PHE A 7 -1.54 -13.29 2.25
C PHE A 7 -1.35 -13.37 0.74
N ILE A 8 -2.39 -12.94 0.00
CA ILE A 8 -2.29 -12.73 -1.45
C ILE A 8 -1.34 -11.54 -1.67
N GLY A 9 -0.13 -11.83 -2.14
CA GLY A 9 0.88 -10.80 -2.41
C GLY A 9 0.44 -9.81 -3.47
N LEU A 10 1.01 -8.59 -3.41
CA LEU A 10 0.64 -7.47 -4.29
C LEU A 10 0.71 -7.81 -5.79
N ASN A 11 1.75 -8.53 -6.23
CA ASN A 11 1.88 -8.96 -7.63
C ASN A 11 0.81 -9.98 -8.05
N THR A 12 0.38 -10.85 -7.13
CA THR A 12 -0.73 -11.78 -7.37
C THR A 12 -2.05 -11.01 -7.47
N GLN A 13 -2.28 -10.02 -6.61
CA GLN A 13 -3.46 -9.13 -6.71
C GLN A 13 -3.50 -8.40 -8.07
N LEU A 14 -2.34 -7.91 -8.54
CA LEU A 14 -2.24 -7.30 -9.88
C LEU A 14 -2.57 -8.32 -10.99
N SER A 15 -2.10 -9.56 -10.88
CA SER A 15 -2.43 -10.62 -11.85
C SER A 15 -3.93 -10.88 -11.91
N TYR A 16 -4.60 -10.97 -10.76
CA TYR A 16 -6.06 -11.10 -10.70
C TYR A 16 -6.78 -9.91 -11.29
N PHE A 17 -6.31 -8.69 -11.01
CA PHE A 17 -6.84 -7.50 -11.66
C PHE A 17 -6.70 -7.55 -13.19
N LYS A 18 -5.55 -7.97 -13.73
CA LYS A 18 -5.35 -8.15 -15.18
C LYS A 18 -6.30 -9.18 -15.79
N ASN A 19 -6.64 -10.24 -15.05
CA ASN A 19 -7.66 -11.21 -15.49
C ASN A 19 -9.06 -10.59 -15.57
N VAL A 20 -9.43 -9.74 -14.60
CA VAL A 20 -10.70 -8.99 -14.63
C VAL A 20 -10.71 -8.01 -15.80
N GLU A 21 -9.61 -7.30 -16.01
CA GLU A 21 -9.45 -6.37 -17.13
C GLU A 21 -9.63 -7.05 -18.49
N LYS A 22 -9.01 -8.22 -18.69
CA LYS A 22 -9.18 -9.02 -19.91
C LYS A 22 -10.63 -9.46 -20.11
N GLN A 23 -11.31 -9.86 -19.03
CA GLN A 23 -12.73 -10.22 -19.10
C GLN A 23 -13.63 -9.03 -19.46
N LEU A 24 -13.32 -7.83 -18.94
CA LEU A 24 -14.05 -6.62 -19.29
C LEU A 24 -13.87 -6.28 -20.78
N ARG A 25 -12.64 -6.38 -21.30
CA ARG A 25 -12.37 -6.20 -22.74
C ARG A 25 -13.14 -7.20 -23.60
N HIS A 26 -13.16 -8.47 -23.21
CA HIS A 26 -13.91 -9.49 -23.94
C HIS A 26 -15.43 -9.20 -23.96
N LYS A 27 -15.98 -8.68 -22.87
CA LYS A 27 -17.43 -8.43 -22.74
C LYS A 27 -17.89 -7.12 -23.36
N LEU A 28 -17.09 -6.05 -23.25
CA LEU A 28 -17.47 -4.69 -23.63
C LEU A 28 -16.77 -4.20 -24.91
N GLY A 29 -15.73 -4.90 -25.36
CA GLY A 29 -14.80 -4.37 -26.35
C GLY A 29 -13.82 -3.36 -25.76
N ASP A 30 -12.74 -3.07 -26.50
CA ASP A 30 -11.60 -2.32 -25.96
C ASP A 30 -11.93 -0.87 -25.56
N GLY A 31 -12.73 -0.17 -26.37
CA GLY A 31 -13.06 1.24 -26.14
C GLY A 31 -13.96 1.45 -24.91
N GLU A 32 -14.99 0.62 -24.76
CA GLU A 32 -15.90 0.70 -23.63
C GLU A 32 -15.22 0.18 -22.34
N ALA A 33 -14.44 -0.90 -22.42
CA ALA A 33 -13.65 -1.37 -21.27
C ALA A 33 -12.65 -0.31 -20.79
N TYR A 34 -11.95 0.37 -21.69
CA TYR A 34 -11.06 1.49 -21.32
C TYR A 34 -11.84 2.62 -20.63
N THR A 35 -13.01 2.98 -21.16
CA THR A 35 -13.88 4.00 -20.56
C THR A 35 -14.34 3.59 -19.16
N PHE A 36 -14.69 2.32 -18.97
CA PHE A 36 -15.07 1.76 -17.68
C PHE A 36 -13.92 1.84 -16.67
N LEU A 37 -12.73 1.33 -17.02
CA LEU A 37 -11.54 1.32 -16.16
C LEU A 37 -11.07 2.73 -15.80
N SER A 38 -11.12 3.67 -16.75
CA SER A 38 -10.73 5.07 -16.49
C SER A 38 -11.69 5.81 -15.55
N LYS A 39 -12.96 5.38 -15.49
CA LYS A 39 -13.97 5.95 -14.58
C LYS A 39 -13.96 5.30 -13.20
N ALA A 40 -13.50 4.06 -13.08
CA ALA A 40 -13.41 3.31 -11.82
C ALA A 40 -12.47 3.98 -10.79
N VAL A 41 -12.67 3.64 -9.52
CA VAL A 41 -11.82 4.06 -8.40
C VAL A 41 -11.13 2.84 -7.82
N TYR A 42 -9.80 2.89 -7.74
CA TYR A 42 -8.96 1.82 -7.22
C TYR A 42 -8.58 2.14 -5.78
N LEU A 43 -9.14 1.39 -4.82
CA LEU A 43 -8.87 1.56 -3.40
C LEU A 43 -7.68 0.68 -2.99
N ILE A 44 -6.69 1.29 -2.32
CA ILE A 44 -5.39 0.67 -2.02
C ILE A 44 -5.04 0.91 -0.55
N SER A 45 -4.64 -0.16 0.13
CA SER A 45 -4.09 -0.15 1.49
C SER A 45 -2.98 -1.20 1.56
N ILE A 46 -1.72 -0.77 1.48
CA ILE A 46 -0.54 -1.64 1.37
C ILE A 46 0.54 -1.15 2.35
N GLY A 47 1.34 -2.06 2.90
CA GLY A 47 2.48 -1.76 3.80
C GLY A 47 2.35 -2.40 5.18
N THR A 48 1.14 -2.59 5.71
CA THR A 48 0.94 -3.11 7.08
C THR A 48 1.60 -4.47 7.28
N ASN A 49 1.38 -5.43 6.37
CA ASN A 49 1.92 -6.79 6.52
C ASN A 49 3.44 -6.85 6.31
N ASP A 50 3.97 -5.95 5.49
CA ASP A 50 5.41 -5.83 5.20
C ASP A 50 6.18 -5.45 6.47
N TYR A 51 5.63 -4.58 7.32
CA TYR A 51 6.26 -4.17 8.58
C TYR A 51 5.83 -5.04 9.78
N TYR A 52 4.56 -5.44 9.84
CA TYR A 52 4.02 -6.21 10.97
C TYR A 52 4.73 -7.56 11.13
N THR A 53 4.87 -8.30 10.03
CA THR A 53 5.44 -9.65 10.01
C THR A 53 6.87 -9.72 10.56
N PRO A 54 7.85 -8.96 10.02
CA PRO A 54 9.23 -9.03 10.50
C PRO A 54 9.35 -8.56 11.96
N LEU A 55 8.70 -7.46 12.33
CA LEU A 55 8.71 -6.95 13.70
C LEU A 55 8.10 -7.95 14.69
N MET A 56 7.04 -8.67 14.31
CA MET A 56 6.46 -9.70 15.16
C MET A 56 7.35 -10.93 15.32
N LYS A 57 8.31 -11.15 14.42
CA LYS A 57 9.33 -12.19 14.51
C LYS A 57 10.66 -11.68 15.12
N ASN A 58 10.66 -10.46 15.68
CA ASN A 58 11.83 -9.79 16.25
C ASN A 58 12.99 -9.62 15.24
N TYR A 59 12.69 -9.57 13.94
CA TYR A 59 13.66 -9.13 12.96
C TYR A 59 13.73 -7.61 13.04
N SER A 60 14.79 -7.08 13.66
CA SER A 60 15.10 -5.66 13.59
C SER A 60 15.76 -5.38 12.24
N SER A 61 15.16 -4.49 11.44
CA SER A 61 15.77 -4.01 10.22
C SER A 61 16.70 -2.86 10.55
N THR A 62 18.01 -3.09 10.53
CA THR A 62 19.01 -2.01 10.50
C THR A 62 18.99 -1.20 9.18
N GLN A 63 18.03 -1.46 8.29
CA GLN A 63 17.85 -0.87 6.95
C GLN A 63 16.40 -0.40 6.71
N ASP A 64 15.81 0.30 7.67
CA ASP A 64 14.41 0.76 7.62
C ASP A 64 14.05 1.52 6.32
N ASP A 65 14.92 2.40 5.84
CA ASP A 65 14.64 3.23 4.67
C ASP A 65 14.74 2.47 3.33
N GLU A 66 15.67 1.53 3.21
CA GLU A 66 15.82 0.70 2.00
C GLU A 66 14.62 -0.24 1.87
N TYR A 67 14.20 -0.86 2.97
CA TYR A 67 13.03 -1.73 2.98
C TYR A 67 11.73 -0.96 2.69
N VAL A 68 11.55 0.22 3.29
CA VAL A 68 10.44 1.12 2.94
C VAL A 68 10.48 1.50 1.46
N GLY A 69 11.65 1.84 0.93
CA GLY A 69 11.87 2.13 -0.48
C GLY A 69 11.44 0.99 -1.39
N MET A 70 11.75 -0.25 -1.05
CA MET A 70 11.32 -1.43 -1.79
C MET A 70 9.80 -1.62 -1.77
N VAL A 71 9.16 -1.49 -0.60
CA VAL A 71 7.69 -1.60 -0.47
C VAL A 71 6.99 -0.54 -1.31
N ILE A 72 7.44 0.71 -1.23
CA ILE A 72 6.90 1.83 -2.01
C ILE A 72 7.18 1.66 -3.51
N GLY A 73 8.37 1.18 -3.88
CA GLY A 73 8.72 0.87 -5.27
C GLY A 73 7.78 -0.14 -5.90
N ASN A 74 7.57 -1.28 -5.22
CA ASN A 74 6.65 -2.32 -5.67
C ASN A 74 5.21 -1.80 -5.82
N LEU A 75 4.73 -0.98 -4.87
CA LEU A 75 3.43 -0.34 -4.97
C LEU A 75 3.35 0.62 -6.16
N THR A 76 4.40 1.41 -6.39
CA THR A 76 4.48 2.34 -7.52
C THR A 76 4.35 1.62 -8.86
N ASP A 77 5.00 0.46 -8.99
CA ASP A 77 4.96 -0.33 -10.22
C ASP A 77 3.57 -0.91 -10.46
N VAL A 78 2.88 -1.40 -9.43
CA VAL A 78 1.47 -1.83 -9.56
C VAL A 78 0.56 -0.68 -9.97
N ILE A 79 0.73 0.52 -9.41
CA ILE A 79 -0.05 1.71 -9.82
C ILE A 79 0.18 2.00 -11.31
N ARG A 80 1.43 1.92 -11.79
CA ARG A 80 1.76 2.11 -13.21
C ARG A 80 1.11 1.04 -14.08
N GLU A 81 1.08 -0.21 -13.66
CA GLU A 81 0.44 -1.30 -14.41
C GLU A 81 -1.09 -1.10 -14.51
N ILE A 82 -1.75 -0.69 -13.42
CA ILE A 82 -3.18 -0.32 -13.44
C ILE A 82 -3.41 0.88 -14.36
N TYR A 83 -2.52 1.87 -14.32
CA TYR A 83 -2.60 3.05 -15.18
C TYR A 83 -2.45 2.70 -16.67
N LYS A 84 -1.51 1.80 -17.03
CA LYS A 84 -1.28 1.37 -18.42
C LYS A 84 -2.54 0.79 -19.07
N VAL A 85 -3.36 0.07 -18.31
CA VAL A 85 -4.59 -0.54 -18.82
C VAL A 85 -5.81 0.38 -18.80
N GLY A 86 -5.66 1.61 -18.29
CA GLY A 86 -6.68 2.65 -18.35
C GLY A 86 -7.10 3.23 -17.00
N GLY A 87 -6.63 2.70 -15.87
CA GLY A 87 -6.99 3.23 -14.55
C GLY A 87 -6.51 4.66 -14.33
N ARG A 88 -7.36 5.53 -13.76
CA ARG A 88 -7.04 6.95 -13.56
C ARG A 88 -7.27 7.49 -12.16
N LYS A 89 -8.12 6.86 -11.33
CA LYS A 89 -8.52 7.39 -10.02
C LYS A 89 -8.15 6.43 -8.90
N PHE A 90 -7.32 6.87 -7.96
CA PHE A 90 -6.79 6.03 -6.90
C PHE A 90 -7.14 6.59 -5.52
N GLY A 91 -7.62 5.74 -4.62
CA GLY A 91 -7.84 6.08 -3.22
C GLY A 91 -6.88 5.29 -2.36
N PHE A 92 -6.12 5.97 -1.50
CA PHE A 92 -5.19 5.33 -0.58
C PHE A 92 -5.67 5.51 0.85
N ALA A 93 -5.59 4.44 1.63
CA ALA A 93 -5.52 4.52 3.09
C ALA A 93 -4.05 4.33 3.47
N ASN A 94 -3.43 5.38 4.02
CA ASN A 94 -2.04 5.27 4.46
C ASN A 94 -1.93 4.31 5.66
N VAL A 95 -0.71 3.90 6.01
CA VAL A 95 -0.53 2.88 7.06
C VAL A 95 -0.89 3.49 8.42
N LEU A 96 -1.77 2.80 9.14
CA LEU A 96 -2.23 3.13 10.49
C LEU A 96 -1.09 3.14 11.51
N PRO A 97 -1.25 3.66 12.75
CA PRO A 97 -0.18 3.71 13.75
C PRO A 97 0.15 2.29 14.28
N LEU A 98 0.94 1.54 13.49
CA LEU A 98 1.13 0.11 13.62
C LEU A 98 1.62 -0.32 15.00
N GLY A 99 2.58 0.41 15.56
CA GLY A 99 3.13 0.11 16.89
C GLY A 99 2.13 0.23 18.03
N CYS A 100 0.96 0.83 17.80
CA CYS A 100 -0.10 0.99 18.80
C CYS A 100 -1.13 -0.15 18.79
N LEU A 101 -1.02 -1.13 17.87
CA LEU A 101 -1.90 -2.29 17.86
C LEU A 101 -1.76 -3.12 19.16
N PRO A 102 -2.83 -3.75 19.66
CA PRO A 102 -2.79 -4.55 20.88
C PRO A 102 -1.66 -5.59 20.91
N SER A 103 -1.41 -6.27 19.78
CA SER A 103 -0.36 -7.29 19.66
C SER A 103 1.05 -6.73 19.88
N PHE A 104 1.33 -5.47 19.50
CA PHE A 104 2.60 -4.81 19.79
C PHE A 104 2.67 -4.28 21.22
N ARG A 105 1.55 -3.79 21.78
CA ARG A 105 1.51 -3.30 23.16
C ARG A 105 1.75 -4.40 24.19
N ILE A 106 1.18 -5.59 23.97
CA ILE A 106 1.40 -6.77 24.82
C ILE A 106 2.88 -7.17 24.86
N LYS A 107 3.63 -6.93 23.77
CA LYS A 107 5.08 -7.17 23.70
C LYS A 107 5.93 -6.09 24.36
N ASN A 108 5.32 -5.01 24.86
CA ASN A 108 6.02 -3.88 25.49
C ASN A 108 5.47 -3.60 26.91
N PRO A 109 5.39 -4.60 27.80
CA PRO A 109 4.78 -4.43 29.13
C PRO A 109 5.60 -3.48 30.01
N GLU A 110 6.92 -3.46 29.84
CA GLU A 110 7.84 -2.63 30.64
C GLU A 110 7.65 -1.13 30.43
N ASN A 111 7.09 -0.73 29.29
CA ASN A 111 6.75 0.66 28.99
C ASN A 111 5.24 0.95 29.13
N SER A 112 4.57 0.29 30.09
CA SER A 112 3.11 0.45 30.31
C SER A 112 2.26 0.19 29.06
N GLY A 113 2.70 -0.73 28.20
CA GLY A 113 2.03 -1.01 26.92
C GLY A 113 2.07 0.16 25.93
N ALA A 114 3.07 1.05 26.02
CA ALA A 114 3.27 2.13 25.06
C ALA A 114 3.48 1.59 23.63
N CYS A 115 3.14 2.40 22.62
CA CYS A 115 3.32 2.02 21.23
C CYS A 115 4.79 1.71 20.91
N MET A 116 5.03 0.65 20.13
CA MET A 116 6.37 0.26 19.72
C MET A 116 7.01 1.32 18.81
N LYS A 117 8.13 1.92 19.26
CA LYS A 117 8.77 3.05 18.57
C LYS A 117 9.30 2.69 17.18
N GLU A 118 9.90 1.52 17.03
CA GLU A 118 10.45 1.00 15.76
C GLU A 118 9.35 0.89 14.69
N ALA A 119 8.25 0.19 15.02
CA ALA A 119 7.06 0.10 14.17
C ALA A 119 6.52 1.49 13.77
N MET A 120 6.46 2.43 14.72
CA MET A 120 6.01 3.78 14.44
C MET A 120 6.96 4.56 13.53
N SER A 121 8.26 4.26 13.56
CA SER A 121 9.26 4.87 12.68
C SER A 121 9.07 4.42 11.23
N LEU A 122 8.98 3.11 11.00
CA LEU A 122 8.72 2.52 9.68
C LEU A 122 7.45 3.07 9.03
N VAL A 123 6.36 3.16 9.81
CA VAL A 123 5.09 3.72 9.33
C VAL A 123 5.21 5.19 8.92
N ARG A 124 5.92 6.00 9.71
CA ARG A 124 6.14 7.41 9.35
C ARG A 124 6.97 7.55 8.07
N SER A 125 8.03 6.75 7.93
CA SER A 125 8.83 6.73 6.69
C SER A 125 7.99 6.29 5.49
N HIS A 126 7.22 5.20 5.62
CA HIS A 126 6.30 4.73 4.57
C HIS A 126 5.31 5.83 4.14
N ASN A 127 4.58 6.41 5.09
CA ASN A 127 3.54 7.39 4.79
C ASN A 127 4.12 8.66 4.15
N LYS A 128 5.34 9.06 4.55
CA LYS A 128 6.08 10.17 3.94
C LYS A 128 6.50 9.85 2.51
N GLU A 129 7.08 8.68 2.25
CA GLU A 129 7.52 8.29 0.91
C GLU A 129 6.34 8.04 -0.04
N LEU A 130 5.23 7.46 0.46
CA LEU A 130 3.98 7.33 -0.29
C LEU A 130 3.48 8.71 -0.75
N ALA A 131 3.42 9.69 0.15
CA ALA A 131 2.98 11.04 -0.21
C ALA A 131 3.85 11.68 -1.31
N LYS A 132 5.17 11.53 -1.24
CA LYS A 132 6.10 12.01 -2.26
C LYS A 132 5.88 11.32 -3.61
N VAL A 133 5.73 10.00 -3.62
CA VAL A 133 5.52 9.23 -4.85
C VAL A 133 4.19 9.59 -5.50
N LEU A 134 3.11 9.78 -4.73
CA LEU A 134 1.81 10.16 -5.28
C LEU A 134 1.86 11.54 -5.96
N LEU A 135 2.60 12.50 -5.39
CA LEU A 135 2.86 13.79 -6.03
C LEU A 135 3.63 13.63 -7.35
N LYS A 136 4.68 12.80 -7.35
CA LYS A 136 5.48 12.50 -8.55
C LYS A 136 4.65 11.82 -9.64
N LEU A 137 3.81 10.85 -9.29
CA LEU A 137 2.92 10.18 -10.24
C LEU A 137 1.92 11.17 -10.84
N LYS A 138 1.35 12.06 -10.03
CA LYS A 138 0.45 13.13 -10.51
C LYS A 138 1.13 14.06 -11.52
N SER A 139 2.41 14.38 -11.35
CA SER A 139 3.13 15.22 -12.32
C SER A 139 3.56 14.48 -13.59
N GLN A 140 3.70 13.15 -13.53
CA GLN A 140 4.19 12.34 -14.65
C GLN A 140 3.08 11.68 -15.48
N LEU A 141 1.93 11.41 -14.87
CA LEU A 141 0.85 10.62 -15.48
C LEU A 141 -0.38 11.49 -15.75
N GLN A 142 -0.65 11.74 -17.02
CA GLN A 142 -1.77 12.58 -17.44
C GLN A 142 -3.12 12.00 -16.96
N GLY A 143 -3.92 12.84 -16.30
CA GLY A 143 -5.23 12.42 -15.79
C GLY A 143 -5.17 11.52 -14.56
N PHE A 144 -3.99 11.29 -13.97
CA PHE A 144 -3.86 10.62 -12.68
C PHE A 144 -4.47 11.48 -11.58
N LYS A 145 -5.49 10.93 -10.92
CA LYS A 145 -6.18 11.53 -9.78
C LYS A 145 -5.98 10.61 -8.58
N TYR A 146 -5.64 11.19 -7.44
CA TYR A 146 -5.54 10.42 -6.21
C TYR A 146 -6.12 11.17 -5.02
N SER A 147 -6.54 10.40 -4.02
CA SER A 147 -6.78 10.86 -2.65
C SER A 147 -5.98 9.98 -1.70
N ASN A 148 -5.39 10.57 -0.66
CA ASN A 148 -4.64 9.86 0.36
C ASN A 148 -5.24 10.16 1.73
N ALA A 149 -5.98 9.22 2.30
CA ALA A 149 -6.60 9.34 3.60
C ALA A 149 -5.57 9.10 4.71
N ASP A 150 -5.49 10.04 5.66
CA ASP A 150 -4.54 10.00 6.77
C ASP A 150 -5.03 9.12 7.94
N PHE A 151 -5.11 7.82 7.68
CA PHE A 151 -5.48 6.79 8.67
C PHE A 151 -4.54 6.78 9.88
N TYR A 152 -3.26 7.12 9.69
CA TYR A 152 -2.31 7.24 10.78
C TYR A 152 -2.78 8.21 11.87
N THR A 153 -3.29 9.38 11.47
CA THR A 153 -3.81 10.39 12.40
C THR A 153 -5.22 10.04 12.87
N TYR A 154 -6.11 9.61 11.97
CA TYR A 154 -7.51 9.34 12.32
C TYR A 154 -7.68 8.27 13.40
N ILE A 155 -6.87 7.19 13.36
CA ILE A 155 -6.98 6.08 14.34
C ILE A 155 -6.30 6.42 15.67
N ARG A 156 -5.44 7.45 15.70
CA ARG A 156 -4.71 7.82 16.91
C ARG A 156 -5.51 8.73 17.85
N ASN A 157 -6.55 9.38 17.35
CA ASN A 157 -7.40 10.30 18.11
C ASN A 157 -8.44 9.57 18.96
#